data_AF-A0A2W6BLK0-F1
#
_entry.id   AF-A0A2W6BLK0-F1
#
_cell.length_a   1.000
_cell.length_b   1.000
_cell.length_c   1.000
_cell.angle_alpha   90.00
_cell.angle_beta   90.00
_cell.angle_gamma   90.00
#
_symmetry.space_group_name_H-M   'P 1'
#
loop_
_entity.id
_entity.type
_entity.pdbx_description
1 polymer ?
#
loop_
_entity_poly.entity_id
_entity_poly.type
_entity_poly.pdbx_seq_one_letter_code
_entity_poly.pdbx_strand_id
1 'polypeptide(L)'
;MNSYADRSPLECHEVECAGNREEAMDARAWISAYAEKLGTSVPTEEEWDVILDLAGEAAHSSKRVAAPLACWLAARAGVGPERAIELAREVRADD
;
A
#
# COMPACT_ATOMS: atom_id res chain seq x y z
N MET A 1 -55.23 11.45 31.67
CA MET A 1 -55.21 10.69 30.40
C MET A 1 -55.22 11.68 29.25
N ASN A 2 -54.08 11.92 28.59
CA ASN A 2 -54.08 12.71 27.37
C ASN A 2 -53.44 11.89 26.25
N SER A 3 -54.27 11.61 25.26
CA SER A 3 -54.01 10.90 24.03
C SER A 3 -53.03 11.68 23.17
N TYR A 4 -51.85 11.10 22.91
CA TYR A 4 -50.98 11.49 21.79
C TYR A 4 -50.48 10.22 21.09
N ALA A 5 -51.42 9.42 20.61
CA ALA A 5 -51.18 8.34 19.65
C ALA A 5 -51.29 8.87 18.21
N ASP A 6 -50.62 9.99 17.93
CA ASP A 6 -50.53 10.57 16.59
C ASP A 6 -49.21 11.33 16.41
N ARG A 7 -48.11 10.57 16.36
CA ARG A 7 -46.87 11.07 15.76
C ARG A 7 -46.38 10.04 14.76
N SER A 8 -46.65 10.33 13.50
CA SER A 8 -46.02 9.71 12.35
C SER A 8 -44.54 10.13 12.27
N PRO A 9 -43.73 9.43 11.47
CA PRO A 9 -42.36 9.09 11.79
C PRO A 9 -41.34 10.07 11.21
N LEU A 10 -40.10 9.98 11.72
CA LEU A 10 -38.89 10.59 11.16
C LEU A 10 -38.62 12.05 11.59
N GLU A 11 -38.37 12.28 12.88
CA GLU A 11 -37.29 13.20 13.23
C GLU A 11 -35.98 12.40 13.16
N CYS A 12 -35.52 12.18 11.92
CA CYS A 12 -34.10 12.00 11.69
C CYS A 12 -33.47 13.30 12.18
N HIS A 13 -32.94 13.30 13.40
CA HIS A 13 -31.95 14.29 13.79
C HIS A 13 -30.98 14.35 12.62
N GLU A 14 -30.88 15.51 12.00
CA GLU A 14 -29.84 15.84 11.05
C GLU A 14 -28.52 15.67 11.80
N VAL A 15 -28.02 14.44 11.82
CA VAL A 15 -26.60 14.21 11.87
C VAL A 15 -26.16 14.80 10.55
N GLU A 16 -25.75 16.07 10.58
CA GLU A 16 -24.83 16.58 9.59
C GLU A 16 -23.80 15.46 9.43
N CYS A 17 -23.82 14.81 8.26
CA CYS A 17 -22.75 13.94 7.82
C CYS A 17 -21.52 14.85 7.69
N ALA A 18 -20.94 15.19 8.85
CA ALA A 18 -19.64 15.78 8.97
C ALA A 18 -18.70 14.69 8.46
N GLY A 19 -18.56 14.64 7.14
CA GLY A 19 -17.44 14.02 6.50
C GLY A 19 -16.20 14.57 7.19
N ASN A 20 -15.52 13.72 7.94
CA ASN A 20 -14.22 13.93 8.55
C ASN A 20 -13.82 12.61 9.22
N ARG A 21 -12.64 12.00 9.01
CA ARG A 21 -11.47 12.32 8.20
C ARG A 21 -10.60 11.07 8.29
N GLU A 22 -10.80 10.11 7.39
CA GLU A 22 -9.72 9.21 6.98
C GLU A 22 -9.79 9.28 5.46
N GLU A 23 -9.27 10.38 4.90
CA GLU A 23 -8.74 10.29 3.55
C GLU A 23 -7.76 9.12 3.61
N ALA A 24 -8.16 7.97 3.06
CA ALA A 24 -7.34 6.78 3.09
C ALA A 24 -5.98 7.18 2.54
N MET A 25 -4.99 7.25 3.43
CA MET A 25 -3.66 7.76 3.12
C MET A 25 -3.17 7.03 1.88
N ASP A 26 -2.87 7.77 0.80
CA ASP A 26 -2.40 7.14 -0.42
C ASP A 26 -1.04 6.46 -0.17
N ALA A 27 -0.66 5.54 -1.06
CA ALA A 27 0.54 4.74 -0.87
C ALA A 27 1.82 5.58 -0.72
N ARG A 28 1.90 6.73 -1.41
CA ARG A 28 3.08 7.60 -1.34
C ARG A 28 3.16 8.32 -0.01
N ALA A 29 2.04 8.87 0.45
CA ALA A 29 1.94 9.51 1.76
C ALA A 29 2.28 8.51 2.87
N TRP A 30 1.78 7.27 2.78
CA TRP A 30 2.07 6.22 3.75
C TRP A 30 3.56 5.85 3.78
N ILE A 31 4.19 5.64 2.61
CA ILE A 31 5.63 5.33 2.54
C ILE A 31 6.47 6.48 3.07
N SER A 32 6.06 7.72 2.83
CA SER A 32 6.76 8.90 3.35
C SER A 32 6.77 8.93 4.87
N ALA A 33 5.62 8.73 5.51
CA ALA A 33 5.52 8.66 6.96
C ALA A 33 6.25 7.44 7.55
N TYR A 34 6.28 6.31 6.81
CA TYR A 34 7.01 5.12 7.24
C TYR A 34 8.53 5.32 7.18
N ALA A 35 9.05 5.93 6.11
CA ALA A 35 10.46 6.26 5.97
C ALA A 35 10.94 7.21 7.09
N GLU A 36 10.13 8.22 7.43
CA GLU A 36 10.39 9.12 8.55
C GLU A 36 10.54 8.35 9.87
N LYS A 37 9.62 7.43 10.17
CA LYS A 37 9.69 6.59 11.39
C LYS A 37 10.90 5.66 11.42
N LEU A 38 11.34 5.19 10.26
CA LEU A 38 12.54 4.37 10.12
C LEU A 38 13.83 5.20 10.19
N GLY A 39 13.76 6.53 10.08
CA GLY A 39 14.91 7.40 10.00
C GLY A 39 15.68 7.28 8.68
N THR A 40 14.98 6.95 7.59
CA THR A 40 15.56 6.82 6.23
C THR A 40 14.90 7.78 5.26
N SER A 41 15.53 7.99 4.10
CA SER A 41 14.93 8.72 2.98
C SER A 41 13.84 7.90 2.29
N VAL A 42 12.85 8.60 1.73
CA VAL A 42 11.93 8.02 0.76
C VAL A 42 12.69 7.66 -0.53
N PRO A 43 12.24 6.63 -1.28
CA PRO A 43 12.77 6.35 -2.60
C PRO A 43 12.55 7.53 -3.55
N THR A 44 13.44 7.71 -4.53
CA THR A 44 13.17 8.59 -5.68
C THR A 44 12.06 8.00 -6.56
N GLU A 45 11.56 8.77 -7.53
CA GLU A 45 10.56 8.26 -8.49
C GLU A 45 11.12 7.08 -9.30
N GLU A 46 12.39 7.18 -9.71
CA GLU A 46 13.07 6.10 -10.45
C GLU A 46 13.25 4.86 -9.58
N GLU A 47 13.71 5.02 -8.34
CA GLU A 47 13.85 3.89 -7.41
C GLU A 47 12.51 3.22 -7.12
N TRP A 48 11.45 4.02 -6.99
CA TRP A 48 10.09 3.53 -6.78
C TRP A 48 9.65 2.63 -7.93
N ASP A 49 9.81 3.08 -9.17
CA ASP A 49 9.42 2.32 -10.36
C ASP A 49 10.22 1.01 -10.49
N VAL A 50 11.54 1.04 -10.28
CA VAL A 50 12.37 -0.17 -10.36
C VAL A 50 12.04 -1.17 -9.24
N ILE A 51 11.74 -0.71 -8.02
CA ILE A 51 11.30 -1.58 -6.91
C ILE A 51 9.97 -2.25 -7.24
N LEU A 52 9.02 -1.51 -7.84
CA LEU A 52 7.74 -2.07 -8.25
C LEU A 52 7.90 -3.06 -9.41
N ASP A 53 8.81 -2.80 -10.35
CA ASP A 53 9.15 -3.74 -11.41
C ASP A 53 9.74 -5.04 -10.85
N LEU A 54 10.67 -4.96 -9.89
CA LEU A 54 11.20 -6.14 -9.18
C LEU A 54 10.08 -6.92 -8.48
N ALA A 55 9.19 -6.22 -7.76
CA ALA A 55 8.07 -6.85 -7.09
C ALA A 55 7.11 -7.53 -8.08
N GLY A 56 6.80 -6.88 -9.20
CA GLY A 56 5.97 -7.42 -10.27
C GLY A 56 6.59 -8.64 -10.93
N GLU A 57 7.89 -8.57 -11.24
CA GLU A 57 8.70 -9.68 -11.75
C GLU A 57 8.63 -10.87 -10.81
N ALA A 58 8.91 -10.69 -9.52
CA ALA A 58 8.89 -11.77 -8.53
C ALA A 58 7.47 -12.32 -8.27
N ALA A 59 6.43 -11.49 -8.32
CA ALA A 59 5.04 -11.91 -8.15
C ALA A 59 4.42 -12.61 -9.38
N HIS A 60 5.23 -12.91 -10.40
CA HIS A 60 4.76 -13.61 -11.60
C HIS A 60 3.96 -14.87 -11.26
N SER A 61 3.04 -15.23 -12.15
CA SER A 61 2.20 -16.43 -11.99
C SER A 61 1.38 -16.46 -10.69
N SER A 62 0.94 -15.29 -10.20
CA SER A 62 0.17 -15.14 -8.95
C SER A 62 0.91 -15.53 -7.67
N LYS A 63 2.25 -15.66 -7.70
CA LYS A 63 3.10 -15.89 -6.53
C LYS A 63 3.25 -14.61 -5.68
N ARG A 64 2.14 -14.01 -5.21
CA ARG A 64 2.14 -12.69 -4.53
C ARG A 64 3.07 -12.61 -3.30
N VAL A 65 3.33 -13.75 -2.65
CA VAL A 65 4.25 -13.85 -1.51
C VAL A 65 5.71 -13.60 -1.91
N ALA A 66 6.08 -13.87 -3.18
CA ALA A 66 7.45 -13.72 -3.65
C ALA A 66 7.89 -12.25 -3.76
N ALA A 67 6.98 -11.32 -4.09
CA ALA A 67 7.29 -9.89 -4.19
C ALA A 67 7.98 -9.30 -2.94
N PRO A 68 7.35 -9.32 -1.75
CA PRO A 68 7.96 -8.72 -0.56
C PRO A 68 9.23 -9.47 -0.13
N LEU A 69 9.32 -10.78 -0.36
CA LEU A 69 10.50 -11.57 -0.01
C LEU A 69 11.69 -11.28 -0.93
N ALA A 70 11.45 -11.07 -2.23
CA ALA A 70 12.49 -10.68 -3.18
C ALA A 70 13.06 -9.29 -2.85
N CYS A 71 12.19 -8.29 -2.61
CA CYS A 71 12.63 -6.96 -2.21
C CYS A 71 13.43 -6.98 -0.90
N TRP A 72 12.99 -7.76 0.09
CA TRP A 72 13.72 -7.93 1.35
C TRP A 72 15.09 -8.60 1.16
N LEU A 73 15.17 -9.65 0.33
CA LEU A 73 16.44 -10.34 0.02
C LEU A 73 17.43 -9.42 -0.69
N ALA A 74 16.97 -8.64 -1.68
CA ALA A 74 17.81 -7.68 -2.39
C ALA A 74 18.43 -6.66 -1.43
N ALA A 75 17.61 -6.04 -0.57
CA ALA A 75 18.07 -5.11 0.45
C ALA A 75 19.05 -5.77 1.44
N ARG A 76 18.75 -6.99 1.91
CA ARG A 76 19.63 -7.74 2.82
C ARG A 76 20.98 -8.09 2.20
N ALA A 77 21.00 -8.35 0.90
CA ALA A 77 22.23 -8.65 0.15
C ALA A 77 23.04 -7.38 -0.21
N GLY A 78 22.51 -6.18 0.04
CA GLY A 78 23.12 -4.92 -0.40
C GLY A 78 23.13 -4.76 -1.92
N VAL A 79 22.20 -5.43 -2.62
CA VAL A 79 22.08 -5.41 -4.08
C VAL A 79 21.00 -4.38 -4.45
N GLY A 80 21.35 -3.47 -5.36
CA GLY A 80 20.41 -2.48 -5.89
C GLY A 80 19.26 -3.13 -6.69
N PRO A 81 18.11 -2.44 -6.80
CA PRO A 81 16.90 -3.01 -7.39
C PRO A 81 17.08 -3.37 -8.88
N GLU A 82 17.95 -2.67 -9.63
CA GLU A 82 18.27 -2.96 -11.03
C GLU A 82 18.98 -4.31 -11.18
N ARG A 83 19.96 -4.60 -10.33
CA ARG A 83 20.65 -5.90 -10.36
C ARG A 83 19.75 -7.02 -9.84
N ALA A 84 18.89 -6.71 -8.87
CA ALA A 84 17.92 -7.68 -8.34
C ALA A 84 16.90 -8.11 -9.39
N ILE A 85 16.41 -7.20 -10.25
CA ILE A 85 15.46 -7.56 -11.32
C ILE A 85 16.10 -8.42 -12.41
N GLU A 86 17.37 -8.18 -12.74
CA GLU A 86 18.12 -9.06 -13.66
C GLU A 86 18.18 -10.50 -13.12
N LEU A 87 18.56 -10.66 -11.85
CA LEU A 87 18.62 -11.97 -11.21
C LEU A 87 17.23 -12.64 -11.12
N ALA A 88 16.18 -11.88 -10.81
CA ALA A 88 14.82 -12.42 -10.78
C ALA A 88 14.37 -12.93 -12.16
N ARG A 89 14.74 -12.22 -13.25
CA ARG A 89 14.46 -12.64 -14.62
C ARG A 89 15.25 -13.88 -15.04
N GLU A 90 16.49 -14.01 -14.58
CA GLU A 90 17.31 -15.21 -14.79
C GLU A 90 16.60 -16.43 -14.19
N VAL A 91 16.14 -16.34 -12.93
CA VAL A 91 15.39 -17.43 -12.27
C VAL A 91 14.08 -17.75 -13.00
N ARG A 92 13.35 -16.73 -13.50
CA ARG A 92 12.12 -16.96 -14.26
C ARG A 92 12.36 -17.69 -15.58
N ALA A 93 13.50 -17.46 -16.24
CA ALA A 93 13.82 -18.17 -17.48
C ALA A 93 14.03 -19.68 -17.24
N ASP A 94 14.38 -20.07 -16.00
CA ASP A 94 14.58 -21.45 -15.57
C ASP A 94 13.30 -22.10 -14.99
N ASP A 95 12.20 -21.35 -14.81
CA ASP A 95 10.89 -21.74 -14.24
C ASP A 95 9.87 -22.15 -15.32
#